data_AF-A0A8T4V280-F1
#
_entry.id   AF-A0A8T4V280-F1
#
_cell.length_a   1.000
_cell.length_b   1.000
_cell.length_c   1.000
_cell.angle_alpha   90.00
_cell.angle_beta   90.00
_cell.angle_gamma   90.00
#
_symmetry.space_group_name_H-M   'P 1'
#
loop_
_entity.id
_entity.type
_entity.pdbx_description
1 polymer ?
#
loop_
_entity_poly.entity_id
_entity_poly.type
_entity_poly.pdbx_seq_one_letter_code
_entity_poly.pdbx_strand_id
1 'polypeptide(L)'
;MILLILGAGFLSNKIIITGKFHIVEEKTDVELIVLSDPNNADVFLGGNYVGKTPITISTIPGTYDITLKKAGYYDLNEYVDIEKDQRKDVFFELESSFGRIYFESDPVNAEVFIDGVHKGITPKLISDLSDGVHTIKLVKENYIDYVNQIVVGKQEKKVFIKLEKKPKEGFASPLYFDKN
;
A
#
# COMPACT_ATOMS: atom_id res chain seq x y z
N MET A 1 -47.52 -17.39 -32.83
CA MET A 1 -47.84 -18.56 -31.99
C MET A 1 -46.57 -18.91 -31.25
N ILE A 2 -46.45 -18.50 -29.98
CA ILE A 2 -45.26 -18.75 -29.17
C ILE A 2 -45.73 -19.40 -27.87
N LEU A 3 -45.05 -20.49 -27.52
CA LEU A 3 -45.39 -21.45 -26.49
C LEU A 3 -45.23 -20.84 -25.10
N LEU A 4 -46.32 -20.77 -24.33
CA LEU A 4 -46.29 -20.58 -22.88
C LEU A 4 -46.04 -21.95 -22.26
N ILE A 5 -44.89 -22.17 -21.62
CA ILE A 5 -44.68 -23.38 -20.83
C ILE A 5 -45.42 -23.18 -19.51
N LEU A 6 -46.70 -23.55 -19.49
CA LEU A 6 -47.45 -23.76 -18.26
C LEU A 6 -47.00 -25.10 -17.69
N GLY A 7 -46.62 -25.11 -16.41
CA GLY A 7 -46.34 -26.34 -15.67
C GLY A 7 -47.44 -27.38 -15.90
N ALA A 8 -47.03 -28.63 -16.09
CA ALA A 8 -47.84 -29.73 -16.62
C ALA A 8 -49.26 -29.78 -16.02
N GLY A 9 -50.28 -29.54 -16.85
CA GLY A 9 -51.67 -29.80 -16.47
C GLY A 9 -52.79 -28.93 -17.04
N PHE A 10 -52.60 -28.13 -18.10
CA PHE A 10 -53.71 -27.36 -18.68
C PHE A 10 -53.93 -27.65 -20.18
N LEU A 11 -55.07 -28.28 -20.47
CA LEU A 11 -55.64 -28.46 -21.79
C LEU A 11 -56.32 -27.16 -22.25
N SER A 12 -56.11 -26.84 -23.53
CA SER A 12 -56.91 -25.91 -24.36
C SER A 12 -57.18 -24.52 -23.80
N ASN A 13 -56.47 -23.51 -24.31
CA ASN A 13 -57.09 -22.39 -25.03
C ASN A 13 -56.01 -21.48 -25.63
N LYS A 14 -56.31 -20.97 -26.82
CA LYS A 14 -55.45 -20.07 -27.59
C LYS A 14 -55.38 -18.72 -26.88
N ILE A 15 -54.32 -18.48 -26.11
CA ILE A 15 -54.06 -17.16 -25.50
C ILE A 15 -53.50 -16.24 -26.58
N ILE A 16 -54.24 -15.19 -26.93
CA ILE A 16 -53.79 -14.11 -27.80
C ILE A 16 -53.52 -12.90 -26.89
N ILE A 17 -52.25 -12.49 -26.77
CA ILE A 17 -51.87 -11.30 -26.00
C ILE A 17 -51.57 -10.17 -26.98
N THR A 18 -52.45 -9.19 -27.06
CA THR A 18 -52.32 -7.98 -27.88
C THR A 18 -51.94 -6.80 -27.00
N GLY A 19 -50.66 -6.72 -26.63
CA GLY A 19 -50.10 -5.62 -25.83
C GLY A 19 -48.63 -5.37 -26.16
N LYS A 20 -48.14 -4.17 -25.85
CA LYS A 20 -46.73 -3.83 -25.93
C LYS A 20 -46.04 -4.43 -24.70
N PHE A 21 -45.23 -5.46 -24.89
CA PHE A 21 -44.45 -6.06 -23.80
C PHE A 21 -43.21 -5.21 -23.52
N HIS A 22 -42.99 -4.89 -22.25
CA HIS A 22 -41.66 -4.55 -21.76
C HIS A 22 -41.10 -5.82 -21.12
N ILE A 23 -39.99 -6.33 -21.67
CA ILE A 23 -39.17 -7.32 -20.96
C ILE A 23 -38.51 -6.54 -19.82
N VAL A 24 -38.89 -6.85 -18.58
CA VAL A 24 -38.16 -6.37 -17.40
C VAL A 24 -37.09 -7.41 -17.13
N GLU A 25 -35.84 -7.08 -17.43
CA GLU A 25 -34.72 -7.92 -17.05
C GLU A 25 -34.57 -7.84 -15.53
N GLU A 26 -34.97 -8.90 -14.83
CA GLU A 26 -34.76 -9.03 -13.40
C GLU A 26 -33.25 -9.18 -13.17
N LYS A 27 -32.64 -8.13 -12.60
CA LYS A 27 -31.24 -8.18 -12.19
C LYS A 27 -31.15 -9.13 -10.99
N THR A 28 -30.62 -10.31 -11.21
CA THR A 28 -30.31 -11.25 -10.15
C THR A 28 -29.10 -10.74 -9.37
N ASP A 29 -29.16 -10.82 -8.05
CA ASP A 29 -28.03 -10.50 -7.19
C ASP A 29 -26.89 -11.51 -7.45
N VAL A 30 -25.68 -10.98 -7.45
CA VAL A 30 -24.41 -11.69 -7.64
C VAL A 30 -23.57 -11.49 -6.38
N GLU A 31 -22.88 -12.56 -5.95
CA GLU A 31 -21.90 -12.48 -4.86
C GLU A 31 -20.52 -12.09 -5.41
N LEU A 32 -20.01 -10.96 -4.95
CA LEU A 32 -18.62 -10.53 -5.10
C LEU A 32 -17.85 -10.81 -3.81
N ILE A 33 -16.80 -11.63 -3.88
CA ILE A 33 -15.90 -11.87 -2.77
C ILE A 33 -14.63 -11.05 -2.97
N VAL A 34 -14.32 -10.20 -2.00
CA VAL A 34 -13.16 -9.32 -2.00
C VAL A 34 -12.18 -9.78 -0.94
N LEU A 35 -10.98 -10.14 -1.38
CA LEU A 35 -9.86 -10.56 -0.55
C LEU A 35 -8.72 -9.55 -0.68
N SER A 36 -7.87 -9.44 0.35
CA SER A 36 -6.63 -8.68 0.21
C SER A 36 -5.49 -9.24 1.05
N ASP A 37 -4.26 -8.94 0.62
CA ASP A 37 -3.07 -9.08 1.44
C ASP A 37 -2.40 -7.71 1.62
N PRO A 38 -2.25 -7.21 2.86
CA PRO A 38 -2.77 -7.76 4.11
C PRO A 38 -4.30 -7.77 4.19
N ASN A 39 -4.83 -8.72 4.97
CA ASN A 39 -6.24 -8.79 5.34
C ASN A 39 -6.68 -7.56 6.18
N ASN A 40 -8.00 -7.42 6.37
CA ASN A 40 -8.62 -6.38 7.19
C ASN A 40 -8.37 -4.97 6.63
N ALA A 41 -8.48 -4.82 5.30
CA ALA A 41 -8.51 -3.54 4.60
C ALA A 41 -9.96 -3.07 4.47
N ASP A 42 -10.21 -1.77 4.65
CA ASP A 42 -11.51 -1.15 4.41
C ASP A 42 -11.84 -1.20 2.91
N VAL A 43 -13.05 -1.66 2.57
CA VAL A 43 -13.54 -1.82 1.19
C VAL A 43 -14.64 -0.80 0.93
N PHE A 44 -14.52 -0.10 -0.20
CA PHE A 44 -15.56 0.76 -0.73
C PHE A 44 -15.97 0.27 -2.13
N LEU A 45 -17.27 0.22 -2.41
CA LEU A 45 -17.82 -0.14 -3.71
C LEU A 45 -18.65 1.03 -4.25
N GLY A 46 -18.27 1.59 -5.40
CA GLY A 46 -18.87 2.81 -5.93
C GLY A 46 -18.78 3.99 -4.96
N GLY A 47 -17.68 4.07 -4.19
CA GLY A 47 -17.45 5.10 -3.16
C GLY A 47 -18.15 4.87 -1.81
N ASN A 48 -19.01 3.86 -1.67
CA ASN A 48 -19.69 3.56 -0.41
C ASN A 48 -18.91 2.52 0.39
N TYR A 49 -18.71 2.76 1.69
CA TYR A 49 -18.10 1.78 2.58
C TYR A 49 -18.99 0.54 2.73
N VAL A 50 -18.43 -0.64 2.47
CA VAL A 50 -19.17 -1.92 2.53
C VAL A 50 -18.65 -2.88 3.60
N GLY A 51 -17.46 -2.63 4.16
CA GLY A 51 -16.88 -3.42 5.24
C GLY A 51 -15.38 -3.63 5.09
N LYS A 52 -14.86 -4.77 5.54
CA LYS A 52 -13.42 -5.07 5.51
C LYS A 52 -13.11 -6.41 4.88
N THR A 53 -11.98 -6.53 4.19
CA THR A 53 -11.52 -7.82 3.66
C THR A 53 -11.18 -8.83 4.78
N PRO A 54 -11.47 -10.13 4.60
CA PRO A 54 -12.27 -10.70 3.52
C PRO A 54 -13.77 -10.36 3.67
N ILE A 55 -14.45 -10.02 2.56
CA ILE A 55 -15.89 -9.70 2.56
C ILE A 55 -16.60 -10.29 1.35
N THR A 56 -17.83 -10.76 1.56
CA THR A 56 -18.78 -11.11 0.50
C THR A 56 -19.83 -10.01 0.38
N ILE A 57 -20.00 -9.47 -0.82
CA ILE A 57 -20.91 -8.37 -1.14
C ILE A 57 -21.95 -8.89 -2.13
N SER A 58 -23.24 -8.70 -1.82
CA SER A 58 -24.33 -8.96 -2.75
C SER A 58 -24.58 -7.70 -3.58
N THR A 59 -24.52 -7.82 -4.91
CA THR A 59 -24.68 -6.69 -5.84
C THR A 59 -25.25 -7.13 -7.18
N ILE A 60 -25.72 -6.19 -7.98
CA ILE A 60 -26.21 -6.47 -9.34
C ILE A 60 -25.06 -6.46 -10.37
N PRO A 61 -25.21 -7.13 -11.52
CA PRO A 61 -24.23 -7.08 -12.60
C PRO A 61 -23.94 -5.64 -13.06
N GLY A 62 -22.68 -5.38 -13.36
CA GLY A 62 -22.17 -4.06 -13.76
C GLY A 62 -20.69 -3.87 -13.45
N THR A 63 -20.15 -2.73 -13.89
CA THR A 63 -18.79 -2.28 -13.58
C THR A 63 -18.82 -1.40 -12.34
N TYR A 64 -17.97 -1.70 -11.36
CA TYR A 64 -17.85 -0.93 -10.12
C TYR A 64 -16.43 -0.44 -9.92
N ASP A 65 -16.28 0.81 -9.46
CA ASP A 65 -15.07 1.24 -8.78
C ASP A 65 -15.00 0.52 -7.43
N ILE A 66 -13.89 -0.18 -7.19
CA ILE A 66 -13.56 -0.74 -5.89
C ILE A 66 -12.34 0.00 -5.34
N THR A 67 -12.49 0.54 -4.13
CA THR A 67 -11.39 1.15 -3.39
C THR A 67 -11.06 0.31 -2.16
N LEU A 68 -9.79 -0.01 -1.96
CA LEU A 68 -9.30 -0.62 -0.73
C LEU A 68 -8.39 0.38 0.01
N LYS A 69 -8.64 0.55 1.30
CA LYS A 69 -7.84 1.42 2.18
C LYS A 69 -7.33 0.66 3.39
N LYS A 70 -6.07 0.90 3.74
CA LYS A 70 -5.49 0.34 4.97
C LYS A 70 -4.38 1.22 5.48
N ALA A 71 -4.39 1.49 6.79
CA ALA A 71 -3.32 2.26 7.43
C ALA A 71 -1.94 1.63 7.17
N GLY A 72 -0.99 2.44 6.69
CA GLY A 72 0.36 1.98 6.33
C GLY A 72 0.49 1.40 4.92
N TYR A 73 -0.54 1.54 4.08
CA TYR A 73 -0.58 1.07 2.70
C TYR A 73 -1.12 2.17 1.79
N TYR A 74 -0.76 2.12 0.51
CA TYR A 74 -1.36 2.98 -0.49
C TYR A 74 -2.82 2.57 -0.74
N ASP A 75 -3.70 3.56 -0.96
CA ASP A 75 -5.06 3.32 -1.40
C ASP A 75 -5.01 2.65 -2.79
N LEU A 76 -5.71 1.52 -2.94
CA LEU A 76 -5.88 0.84 -4.22
C LEU A 76 -7.25 1.22 -4.79
N ASN A 77 -7.30 1.62 -6.06
CA ASN A 77 -8.53 1.96 -6.78
C ASN A 77 -8.54 1.21 -8.10
N GLU A 78 -9.49 0.31 -8.31
CA GLU A 78 -9.60 -0.54 -9.49
C GLU A 78 -11.05 -0.61 -9.98
N TYR A 79 -11.23 -0.98 -11.25
CA TYR A 79 -12.56 -1.30 -11.77
C TYR A 79 -12.78 -2.81 -11.80
N VAL A 80 -13.92 -3.27 -11.29
CA VAL A 80 -14.31 -4.68 -11.31
C VAL A 80 -15.58 -4.83 -12.13
N ASP A 81 -15.49 -5.65 -13.18
CA ASP A 81 -16.64 -6.07 -13.97
C ASP A 81 -17.28 -7.32 -13.36
N ILE A 82 -18.56 -7.21 -13.04
CA ILE A 82 -19.39 -8.27 -12.47
C ILE A 82 -20.42 -8.69 -13.51
N GLU A 83 -20.29 -9.93 -13.98
CA GLU A 83 -21.20 -10.53 -14.95
C GLU A 83 -22.38 -11.22 -14.27
N LYS A 84 -23.47 -11.40 -15.01
CA LYS A 84 -24.69 -12.05 -14.52
C LYS A 84 -24.46 -13.53 -14.20
N ASP A 85 -25.09 -13.99 -13.12
CA ASP A 85 -25.16 -15.40 -12.69
C ASP A 85 -23.79 -16.06 -12.42
N GLN A 86 -22.74 -15.27 -12.19
CA GLN A 86 -21.41 -15.77 -11.82
C GLN A 86 -20.93 -15.10 -10.53
N ARG A 87 -20.71 -15.91 -9.48
CA ARG A 87 -19.91 -15.48 -8.34
C ARG A 87 -18.55 -15.00 -8.84
N LYS A 88 -18.11 -13.83 -8.36
CA LYS A 88 -16.83 -13.23 -8.71
C LYS A 88 -15.93 -13.17 -7.48
N ASP A 89 -14.74 -13.73 -7.59
CA ASP A 89 -13.71 -13.61 -6.56
C ASP A 89 -12.60 -12.68 -7.06
N VAL A 90 -12.24 -11.69 -6.26
CA VAL A 90 -11.14 -10.75 -6.54
C VAL A 90 -10.17 -10.71 -5.37
N PHE A 91 -8.88 -10.66 -5.69
CA PHE A 91 -7.80 -10.59 -4.72
C PHE A 91 -6.92 -9.40 -5.04
N PHE A 92 -6.63 -8.59 -4.02
CA PHE A 92 -5.81 -7.38 -4.14
C PHE A 92 -4.61 -7.44 -3.19
N GLU A 93 -3.42 -7.26 -3.72
CA GLU A 93 -2.22 -7.06 -2.91
C GLU A 93 -2.02 -5.56 -2.69
N LEU A 94 -2.03 -5.12 -1.42
CA LEU A 94 -1.83 -3.71 -1.09
C LEU A 94 -0.34 -3.43 -0.90
N GLU A 95 0.12 -2.36 -1.53
CA GLU A 95 1.50 -1.91 -1.40
C GLU A 95 1.69 -1.11 -0.11
N SER A 96 2.68 -1.51 0.70
CA SER A 96 3.08 -0.76 1.90
C SER A 96 3.47 0.68 1.54
N SER A 97 2.93 1.65 2.28
CA SER A 97 3.32 3.06 2.19
C SER A 97 4.58 3.38 2.99
N PHE A 98 5.15 2.37 3.67
CA PHE A 98 6.45 2.49 4.33
C PHE A 98 7.56 1.96 3.42
N GLY A 99 8.60 2.77 3.26
CA GLY A 99 9.82 2.38 2.57
C GLY A 99 10.82 1.69 3.48
N ARG A 100 11.75 0.98 2.84
CA ARG A 100 12.81 0.22 3.49
C ARG A 100 14.16 0.78 3.10
N ILE A 101 15.00 1.09 4.08
CA ILE A 101 16.35 1.56 3.82
C ILE A 101 17.36 0.78 4.63
N TYR A 102 18.32 0.20 3.92
CA TYR A 102 19.45 -0.48 4.50
C TYR A 102 20.66 0.46 4.53
N PHE A 103 21.05 0.87 5.74
CA PHE A 103 22.18 1.76 5.98
C PHE A 103 23.45 0.96 6.26
N GLU A 104 24.52 1.29 5.55
CA GLU A 104 25.89 0.86 5.81
C GLU A 104 26.80 2.08 5.96
N SER A 105 27.88 1.95 6.72
CA SER A 105 28.87 3.01 6.83
C SER A 105 30.30 2.50 6.92
N ASP A 106 31.23 3.38 6.56
CA ASP A 106 32.66 3.23 6.82
C ASP A 106 33.18 4.44 7.61
N PRO A 107 33.59 4.28 8.88
CA PRO A 107 33.67 3.01 9.62
C PRO A 107 32.28 2.46 9.99
N VAL A 108 32.22 1.17 10.27
CA VAL A 108 31.01 0.49 10.75
C VAL A 108 30.60 0.95 12.16
N ASN A 109 29.39 0.58 12.58
CA ASN A 109 28.81 0.91 13.89
C ASN A 109 28.66 2.43 14.10
N ALA A 110 28.24 3.17 13.07
CA ALA A 110 27.81 4.55 13.20
C ALA A 110 26.36 4.60 13.66
N GLU A 111 26.03 5.47 14.61
CA GLU A 111 24.66 5.72 15.04
C GLU A 111 23.85 6.36 13.89
N VAL A 112 22.64 5.89 13.68
CA VAL A 112 21.72 6.34 12.64
C VAL A 112 20.55 7.07 13.30
N PHE A 113 20.35 8.32 12.91
CA PHE A 113 19.20 9.13 13.28
C PHE A 113 18.39 9.46 12.02
N ILE A 114 17.07 9.37 12.12
CA ILE A 114 16.13 9.76 11.06
C ILE A 114 15.15 10.74 11.67
N ASP A 115 15.08 11.94 11.09
CA ASP A 115 14.32 13.09 11.58
C ASP A 115 14.58 13.39 13.06
N GLY A 116 15.85 13.25 13.48
CA GLY A 116 16.29 13.46 14.85
C GLY A 116 16.02 12.29 15.80
N VAL A 117 15.32 11.23 15.38
CA VAL A 117 15.04 10.04 16.20
C VAL A 117 16.13 8.99 15.99
N HIS A 118 16.72 8.49 17.08
CA HIS A 118 17.71 7.41 17.02
C HIS A 118 17.08 6.08 16.58
N LYS A 119 17.63 5.46 15.53
CA LYS A 119 17.12 4.22 14.90
C LYS A 119 18.07 3.03 15.02
N GLY A 120 19.22 3.19 15.70
CA GLY A 120 20.22 2.13 15.93
C GLY A 120 21.59 2.46 15.33
N ILE A 121 22.41 1.43 15.09
CA ILE A 121 23.76 1.57 14.53
C ILE A 121 23.92 0.79 13.22
N THR A 122 24.74 1.27 12.29
CA THR A 122 25.05 0.58 11.02
C THR A 122 25.87 -0.71 11.25
N PRO A 123 25.68 -1.76 10.42
CA PRO A 123 24.68 -1.87 9.36
C PRO A 123 23.26 -2.12 9.91
N LYS A 124 22.26 -1.45 9.34
CA LYS A 124 20.87 -1.52 9.83
C LYS A 124 19.83 -1.40 8.72
N LEU A 125 18.88 -2.32 8.70
CA LEU A 125 17.62 -2.16 7.96
C LEU A 125 16.62 -1.38 8.81
N ILE A 126 16.04 -0.33 8.24
CA ILE A 126 14.94 0.46 8.80
C ILE A 126 13.78 0.34 7.82
N SER A 127 12.63 -0.15 8.29
CA SER A 127 11.50 -0.55 7.44
C SER A 127 10.19 0.17 7.76
N ASP A 128 10.23 1.15 8.66
CA ASP A 128 9.09 1.89 9.19
C ASP A 128 9.12 3.38 8.80
N LEU A 129 9.73 3.69 7.65
CA LEU A 129 9.86 5.05 7.15
C LEU A 129 8.71 5.40 6.24
N SER A 130 7.99 6.48 6.52
CA SER A 130 6.96 6.98 5.61
C SER A 130 7.55 7.30 4.23
N ASP A 131 6.74 7.22 3.19
CA ASP A 131 7.08 7.75 1.88
C ASP A 131 7.37 9.26 1.96
N GLY A 132 8.38 9.74 1.22
CA GLY A 132 8.74 11.16 1.16
C GLY A 132 10.16 11.48 1.63
N VAL A 133 10.40 12.74 1.97
CA VAL A 133 11.74 13.26 2.29
C VAL A 133 12.01 13.15 3.79
N HIS A 134 13.10 12.48 4.14
CA HIS A 134 13.56 12.32 5.52
C HIS A 134 14.98 12.89 5.69
N THR A 135 15.25 13.53 6.82
CA THR A 135 16.60 13.96 7.19
C THR A 135 17.31 12.81 7.89
N ILE A 136 18.43 12.37 7.33
CA ILE A 136 19.31 11.37 7.95
C ILE A 136 20.50 12.05 8.60
N LYS A 137 20.90 11.52 9.75
CA LYS A 137 22.15 11.89 10.42
C LYS A 137 22.89 10.62 10.85
N LEU A 138 24.17 10.50 10.46
CA LEU A 138 25.06 9.45 10.96
C LEU A 138 26.12 10.04 11.87
N VAL A 139 26.30 9.42 13.04
CA VAL A 139 27.26 9.87 14.07
C VAL A 139 28.24 8.75 14.40
N LYS A 140 29.52 9.10 14.47
CA LYS A 140 30.57 8.20 14.95
C LYS A 140 31.65 8.98 15.68
N GLU A 141 32.10 8.43 16.80
CA GLU A 141 33.18 9.02 17.61
C GLU A 141 34.43 9.32 16.76
N ASN A 142 34.98 10.53 16.88
CA ASN A 142 36.13 11.04 16.10
C ASN A 142 35.88 11.26 14.59
N TYR A 143 34.63 11.17 14.13
CA TYR A 143 34.23 11.50 12.76
C TYR A 143 33.29 12.70 12.73
N ILE A 144 33.28 13.41 11.61
CA ILE A 144 32.36 14.51 11.33
C ILE A 144 30.96 13.92 11.13
N ASP A 145 29.96 14.49 11.79
CA ASP A 145 28.56 14.09 11.63
C ASP A 145 28.14 14.24 10.16
N TYR A 146 27.62 13.18 9.57
CA TYR A 146 27.05 13.24 8.22
C TYR A 146 25.57 13.59 8.33
N VAL A 147 25.13 14.64 7.63
CA VAL A 147 23.71 15.04 7.58
C VAL A 147 23.31 15.23 6.13
N ASN A 148 22.21 14.59 5.71
CA ASN A 148 21.66 14.75 4.37
C ASN A 148 20.16 14.46 4.35
N GLN A 149 19.48 14.79 3.24
CA GLN A 149 18.13 14.34 2.97
C GLN A 149 18.13 13.11 2.08
N ILE A 150 17.16 12.23 2.30
CA ILE A 150 16.89 11.09 1.44
C ILE A 150 15.41 11.05 1.10
N VAL A 151 15.12 10.67 -0.14
CA VAL A 151 13.75 10.32 -0.55
C VAL A 151 13.56 8.83 -0.26
N VAL A 152 12.62 8.54 0.63
CA VAL A 152 12.05 7.22 0.88
C VAL A 152 10.93 7.01 -0.14
N GLY A 153 10.90 5.81 -0.72
CA GLY A 153 10.00 5.44 -1.79
C GLY A 153 9.49 4.02 -1.60
N LYS A 154 8.73 3.54 -2.58
CA LYS A 154 8.20 2.17 -2.63
C LYS A 154 9.26 1.07 -2.56
N GLN A 155 10.44 1.31 -3.12
CA GLN A 155 11.49 0.29 -3.23
C GLN A 155 12.47 0.35 -2.08
N GLU A 156 13.00 -0.81 -1.71
CA GLU A 156 14.12 -0.87 -0.78
C GLU A 156 15.33 -0.13 -1.36
N LYS A 157 15.93 0.73 -0.55
CA LYS A 157 17.11 1.49 -0.92
C LYS A 157 18.28 1.10 -0.05
N LYS A 158 19.42 0.81 -0.67
CA LYS A 158 20.70 0.65 0.03
C LYS A 158 21.44 1.98 0.03
N VAL A 159 21.88 2.43 1.21
CA VAL A 159 22.63 3.68 1.40
C VAL A 159 23.95 3.34 2.09
N PHE A 160 25.06 3.60 1.39
CA PHE A 160 26.41 3.47 1.95
C PHE A 160 27.01 4.86 2.17
N ILE A 161 27.51 5.13 3.37
CA ILE A 161 28.05 6.44 3.76
C ILE A 161 29.48 6.27 4.29
N LYS A 162 30.44 6.91 3.63
CA LYS A 162 31.81 7.03 4.14
C LYS A 162 31.93 8.29 4.99
N LEU A 163 32.29 8.14 6.27
CA LEU A 163 32.45 9.25 7.19
C LEU A 163 33.87 9.81 7.13
N GLU A 164 33.97 11.14 7.26
CA GLU A 164 35.25 11.84 7.31
C GLU A 164 35.72 11.98 8.76
N LYS A 165 37.02 11.72 9.02
CA LYS A 165 37.59 11.89 10.35
C LYS A 165 37.63 13.37 10.72
N LYS A 166 37.34 13.68 11.98
CA LYS A 166 37.60 15.02 12.52
C LYS A 166 39.09 15.34 12.41
N PRO A 167 39.47 16.61 12.16
CA PRO A 167 40.86 17.04 12.24
C PRO A 167 41.43 16.66 13.61
N LYS A 168 42.68 16.18 13.65
CA LYS A 168 43.38 16.06 14.92
C LYS A 168 43.58 17.47 15.46
N GLU A 169 43.13 17.73 16.70
CA GLU A 169 43.53 18.96 17.39
C GLU A 169 45.05 19.01 17.41
N GLY A 170 45.63 20.00 16.74
CA GLY A 170 47.06 20.22 16.75
C GLY A 170 47.46 20.63 18.16
N PHE A 171 48.36 19.88 18.79
CA PHE A 171 49.08 20.35 19.95
C PHE A 171 49.71 21.70 19.57
N ALA A 172 49.23 22.80 20.16
CA ALA A 172 50.00 24.02 20.16
C ALA A 172 51.30 23.69 20.89
N SER A 173 52.41 23.56 20.17
CA SER A 173 53.73 23.46 20.78
C SER A 173 53.87 24.67 21.71
N PRO A 174 54.20 24.49 23.00
CA PRO A 174 54.53 25.64 23.84
C PRO A 174 55.72 26.34 23.18
N LEU A 175 55.55 27.61 22.82
CA LEU A 175 56.63 28.46 22.34
C LEU A 175 57.73 28.43 23.40
N TYR A 176 58.82 27.74 23.09
CA TYR A 176 60.07 27.86 23.84
C TYR A 176 60.53 29.31 23.67
N PHE A 177 60.25 30.15 24.67
CA PHE A 177 61.01 31.36 24.87
C PHE A 177 62.37 30.95 25.41
N ASP A 178 63.34 30.84 24.51
CA ASP A 178 64.75 30.85 24.89
C ASP A 178 65.03 32.21 25.52
N LYS A 179 65.27 32.23 26.83
CA LYS A 179 65.81 33.39 27.53
C LYS A 179 67.31 33.18 27.62
N ASN A 180 68.02 34.03 26.87
CA ASN A 180 69.45 34.35 26.97
C ASN A 180 70.01 34.27 28.40
#